data_AF-A0A8J7UGB2-F1
#
_entry.id   AF-A0A8J7UGB2-F1
#
_cell.length_a   1.000
_cell.length_b   1.000
_cell.length_c   1.000
_cell.angle_alpha   90.00
_cell.angle_beta   90.00
_cell.angle_gamma   90.00
#
_symmetry.space_group_name_H-M   'P 1'
#
loop_
_entity.id
_entity.type
_entity.pdbx_description
1 polymer ?
#
loop_
_entity_poly.entity_id
_entity_poly.type
_entity_poly.pdbx_seq_one_letter_code
_entity_poly.pdbx_strand_id
1 'polypeptide(L)'
;MTAKTQTFLLGMALLAAATTSSGSQEGFKRPSKPVMIEGGTGLDPCSNAYVKGLDPNGDGWLAVKAAPDIKSKRIDKIHNGQEVFVCAERGDWLGVVYIKGDFEPCGVTTDWRETAPYTGPCSSGWAHRKFIEIYAG
;
A
#
# COMPACT_ATOMS: atom_id res chain seq x y z
N MET A 1 14.20 -4.74 77.88
CA MET A 1 13.37 -4.89 76.67
C MET A 1 14.15 -4.26 75.53
N THR A 2 14.67 -5.09 74.63
CA THR A 2 15.73 -4.73 73.66
C THR A 2 15.12 -4.18 72.37
N ALA A 3 15.34 -2.90 72.07
CA ALA A 3 14.93 -2.28 70.80
C ALA A 3 16.04 -2.47 69.76
N LYS A 4 15.73 -3.20 68.68
CA LYS A 4 16.63 -3.37 67.52
C LYS A 4 16.43 -2.22 66.54
N THR A 5 17.46 -1.40 66.36
CA THR A 5 17.56 -0.36 65.34
C THR A 5 17.73 -1.01 63.97
N GLN A 6 16.79 -0.78 63.05
CA GLN A 6 16.80 -1.33 61.70
C GLN A 6 17.39 -0.33 60.71
N THR A 7 18.36 -0.83 59.96
CA THR A 7 19.26 -0.15 59.03
C THR A 7 18.55 0.54 57.86
N PHE A 8 18.98 1.77 57.57
CA PHE A 8 18.70 2.56 56.38
C PHE A 8 19.25 1.89 55.10
N LEU A 9 18.47 1.81 54.03
CA LEU A 9 18.98 1.73 52.66
C LEU A 9 18.17 2.66 51.76
N LEU A 10 18.84 3.70 51.26
CA LEU A 10 18.38 4.53 50.15
C LEU A 10 18.36 3.69 48.87
N GLY A 11 17.20 3.63 48.21
CA GLY A 11 17.06 3.11 46.85
C GLY A 11 16.28 4.12 46.01
N MET A 12 16.98 5.10 45.45
CA MET A 12 16.42 6.09 44.52
C MET A 12 16.35 5.44 43.14
N ALA A 13 15.19 4.87 42.79
CA ALA A 13 14.95 4.31 41.46
C ALA A 13 14.49 5.43 40.51
N LEU A 14 15.41 5.94 39.68
CA LEU A 14 15.10 6.75 38.51
C LEU A 14 14.46 5.85 37.45
N LEU A 15 13.12 5.83 37.36
CA LEU A 15 12.43 5.27 36.21
C LEU A 15 12.59 6.22 35.02
N ALA A 16 13.54 5.92 34.13
CA ALA A 16 13.60 6.53 32.81
C ALA A 16 12.38 6.02 32.01
N ALA A 17 11.38 6.89 31.82
CA ALA A 17 10.26 6.62 30.92
C ALA A 17 10.80 6.63 29.48
N ALA A 18 10.98 5.45 28.90
CA ALA A 18 11.27 5.30 27.48
C ALA A 18 10.01 5.70 26.69
N THR A 19 9.97 6.93 26.17
CA THR A 19 8.95 7.34 25.21
C THR A 19 9.21 6.63 23.89
N THR A 20 8.59 5.47 23.70
CA THR A 20 8.50 4.83 22.38
C THR A 20 7.64 5.72 21.48
N SER A 21 8.29 6.53 20.64
CA SER A 21 7.63 7.17 19.50
C SER A 21 7.18 6.07 18.54
N SER A 22 5.92 5.66 18.65
CA SER A 22 5.24 4.98 17.55
C SER A 22 5.11 6.00 16.44
N GLY A 23 6.11 6.10 15.57
CA GLY A 23 5.96 6.75 14.30
C GLY A 23 4.83 6.03 13.58
N SER A 24 3.66 6.67 13.52
CA SER A 24 2.60 6.30 12.61
C SER A 24 3.14 6.53 11.19
N GLN A 25 3.90 5.57 10.67
CA GLN A 25 3.93 5.35 9.25
C GLN A 25 2.47 5.07 8.90
N GLU A 26 1.78 6.01 8.25
CA GLU A 26 0.52 5.69 7.58
C GLU A 26 0.86 4.65 6.52
N GLY A 27 0.89 3.38 6.93
CA GLY A 27 1.35 2.29 6.11
C GLY A 27 0.49 2.21 4.86
N PHE A 28 1.15 1.99 3.71
CA PHE A 28 0.48 1.73 2.44
C PHE A 28 -0.64 0.71 2.64
N LYS A 29 -1.87 1.10 2.29
CA LYS A 29 -3.05 0.26 2.56
C LYS A 29 -3.03 -0.95 1.65
N ARG A 30 -2.89 -2.13 2.25
CA ARG A 30 -2.93 -3.41 1.53
C ARG A 30 -4.38 -3.81 1.23
N PRO A 31 -4.68 -4.29 0.01
CA PRO A 31 -5.99 -4.83 -0.33
C PRO A 31 -6.21 -6.19 0.34
N SER A 32 -7.46 -6.51 0.69
CA SER A 32 -7.82 -7.82 1.28
C SER A 32 -7.71 -8.96 0.26
N LYS A 33 -7.80 -8.65 -1.04
CA LYS A 33 -7.37 -9.52 -2.13
C LYS A 33 -6.13 -8.90 -2.78
N PRO A 34 -4.94 -9.51 -2.62
CA PRO A 34 -3.71 -8.96 -3.17
C PRO A 34 -3.76 -8.88 -4.68
N VAL A 35 -3.09 -7.87 -5.24
CA VAL A 35 -2.70 -7.85 -6.65
C VAL A 35 -1.60 -8.89 -6.82
N MET A 36 -1.83 -9.87 -7.67
CA MET A 36 -0.84 -10.92 -7.97
C MET A 36 -0.01 -10.46 -9.15
N ILE A 37 1.29 -10.31 -8.96
CA ILE A 37 2.23 -9.99 -10.03
C ILE A 37 2.59 -11.30 -10.71
N GLU A 38 2.37 -11.38 -12.02
CA GLU A 38 2.77 -12.57 -12.78
C GLU A 38 4.29 -12.67 -12.84
N GLY A 39 4.81 -13.88 -12.78
CA GLY A 39 6.25 -14.13 -12.80
C GLY A 39 6.57 -15.45 -13.47
N GLY A 40 7.84 -15.63 -13.84
CA GLY A 40 8.34 -16.82 -14.52
C GLY A 40 8.05 -16.86 -16.03
N THR A 41 7.56 -15.76 -16.61
CA THR A 41 7.23 -15.64 -18.04
C THR A 41 8.40 -15.10 -18.87
N GLY A 42 9.38 -14.45 -18.25
CA GLY A 42 10.45 -13.71 -18.94
C GLY A 42 9.94 -12.44 -19.66
N LEU A 43 8.79 -11.92 -19.24
CA LEU A 43 8.16 -10.70 -19.73
C LEU A 43 7.97 -9.73 -18.57
N ASP A 44 7.93 -8.43 -18.87
CA ASP A 44 7.58 -7.40 -17.90
C ASP A 44 6.17 -7.68 -17.34
N PRO A 45 6.01 -7.77 -16.01
CA PRO A 45 4.77 -8.28 -15.43
C PRO A 45 3.68 -7.23 -15.34
N CYS A 46 3.99 -5.96 -15.66
CA CYS A 46 3.06 -4.86 -15.53
C CYS A 46 3.21 -3.84 -16.67
N SER A 47 2.08 -3.27 -17.08
CA SER A 47 2.00 -2.20 -18.08
C SER A 47 1.92 -0.81 -17.42
N ASN A 48 2.47 0.21 -18.06
CA ASN A 48 2.33 1.61 -17.65
C ASN A 48 0.99 2.18 -18.11
N ALA A 49 0.31 2.90 -17.21
CA ALA A 49 -1.00 3.45 -17.45
C ALA A 49 -1.24 4.73 -16.63
N TYR A 50 -2.25 5.50 -17.00
CA TYR A 50 -2.71 6.63 -16.20
C TYR A 50 -4.24 6.62 -16.00
N VAL A 51 -4.68 7.33 -14.95
CA VAL A 51 -6.11 7.50 -14.66
C VAL A 51 -6.72 8.55 -15.58
N LYS A 52 -7.88 8.26 -16.16
CA LYS A 52 -8.56 9.16 -17.09
C LYS A 52 -10.07 9.22 -16.92
N GLY A 53 -10.67 10.24 -17.53
CA GLY A 53 -12.10 10.32 -17.76
C GLY A 53 -12.96 10.46 -16.50
N LEU A 54 -12.37 10.87 -15.37
CA LEU A 54 -13.13 11.24 -14.19
C LEU A 54 -13.84 12.58 -14.42
N ASP A 55 -15.08 12.67 -13.96
CA ASP A 55 -15.88 13.90 -14.05
C ASP A 55 -15.30 14.97 -13.12
N PRO A 56 -14.82 16.12 -13.66
CA PRO A 56 -14.26 17.19 -12.85
C PRO A 56 -15.32 17.92 -12.00
N ASN A 57 -16.61 17.79 -12.33
CA ASN A 57 -17.71 18.35 -11.54
C ASN A 57 -18.31 17.33 -10.54
N GLY A 58 -17.82 16.09 -10.59
CA GLY A 58 -18.20 15.01 -9.67
C GLY A 58 -17.33 14.99 -8.43
N ASP A 59 -17.04 13.80 -7.93
CA ASP A 59 -16.13 13.62 -6.80
C ASP A 59 -14.64 13.73 -7.19
N GLY A 60 -14.32 13.62 -8.48
CA GLY A 60 -13.00 13.89 -9.06
C GLY A 60 -11.94 12.81 -8.80
N TRP A 61 -12.31 11.63 -8.29
CA TRP A 61 -11.35 10.55 -8.00
C TRP A 61 -11.89 9.17 -8.37
N LEU A 62 -10.98 8.26 -8.69
CA LEU A 62 -11.23 6.84 -8.90
C LEU A 62 -11.01 6.07 -7.60
N ALA A 63 -11.98 5.23 -7.25
CA ALA A 63 -11.87 4.34 -6.11
C ALA A 63 -10.81 3.26 -6.34
N VAL A 64 -9.86 3.13 -5.41
CA VAL A 64 -9.05 1.90 -5.29
C VAL A 64 -9.71 1.01 -4.25
N LYS A 65 -10.07 -0.20 -4.67
CA LYS A 65 -10.81 -1.19 -3.88
C LYS A 65 -9.88 -2.25 -3.29
N ALA A 66 -10.28 -2.80 -2.14
CA ALA A 66 -9.56 -3.88 -1.47
C ALA A 66 -9.68 -5.23 -2.19
N ALA A 67 -10.61 -5.36 -3.15
CA ALA A 67 -10.88 -6.55 -3.94
C ALA A 67 -11.55 -6.13 -5.26
N PRO A 68 -11.52 -6.98 -6.32
CA PRO A 68 -12.11 -6.67 -7.63
C PRO A 68 -13.64 -6.80 -7.60
N ASP A 69 -14.30 -5.98 -6.79
CA ASP A 69 -15.74 -5.99 -6.58
C ASP A 69 -16.26 -4.60 -6.21
N ILE A 70 -17.42 -4.22 -6.75
CA ILE A 70 -18.02 -2.90 -6.55
C ILE A 70 -18.40 -2.65 -5.08
N LYS A 71 -18.82 -3.69 -4.36
CA LYS A 71 -19.17 -3.69 -2.93
C LYS A 71 -17.94 -3.77 -2.03
N SER A 72 -16.76 -4.04 -2.58
CA SER A 72 -15.53 -4.07 -1.81
C SER A 72 -15.23 -2.71 -1.17
N LYS A 73 -14.55 -2.75 -0.02
CA LYS A 73 -14.13 -1.56 0.71
C LYS A 73 -13.20 -0.73 -0.17
N ARG A 74 -13.49 0.56 -0.30
CA ARG A 74 -12.53 1.53 -0.84
C ARG A 74 -11.40 1.70 0.16
N ILE A 75 -10.17 1.46 -0.28
CA ILE A 75 -8.97 1.64 0.53
C ILE A 75 -8.23 2.92 0.16
N ASP A 76 -8.40 3.41 -1.06
CA ASP A 76 -7.72 4.61 -1.52
C ASP A 76 -8.47 5.35 -2.64
N LYS A 77 -7.91 6.49 -3.06
CA LYS A 77 -8.37 7.35 -4.14
C LYS A 77 -7.19 7.75 -5.03
N ILE A 78 -7.38 7.70 -6.34
CA ILE A 78 -6.41 8.17 -7.35
C ILE A 78 -7.11 9.12 -8.33
N HIS A 79 -6.39 10.07 -8.93
CA HIS A 79 -6.97 11.20 -9.67
C HIS A 79 -6.57 11.18 -11.15
N ASN A 80 -7.31 11.92 -12.00
CA ASN A 80 -6.97 12.06 -13.43
C ASN A 80 -5.50 12.45 -13.63
N GLY A 81 -4.84 11.83 -14.59
CA GLY A 81 -3.43 12.02 -14.91
C GLY A 81 -2.46 11.33 -13.95
N GLN A 82 -2.93 10.71 -12.87
CA GLN A 82 -2.05 9.95 -11.98
C GLN A 82 -1.57 8.66 -12.66
N GLU A 83 -0.25 8.48 -12.68
CA GLU A 83 0.43 7.28 -13.19
C GLU A 83 0.21 6.07 -12.27
N VAL A 84 0.00 4.91 -12.89
CA VAL A 84 -0.15 3.61 -12.24
C VAL A 84 0.49 2.51 -13.09
N PHE A 85 0.87 1.41 -12.46
CA PHE A 85 1.20 0.16 -13.14
C PHE A 85 0.00 -0.78 -13.09
N VAL A 86 -0.37 -1.37 -14.22
CA VAL A 86 -1.41 -2.40 -14.32
C VAL A 86 -0.72 -3.76 -14.34
N CYS A 87 -0.95 -4.56 -13.30
CA CYS A 87 -0.20 -5.81 -13.04
C CYS A 87 -1.07 -7.06 -12.99
N ALA A 88 -2.40 -6.90 -12.98
CA ALA A 88 -3.34 -8.02 -12.96
C ALA A 88 -4.68 -7.60 -13.55
N GLU A 89 -5.44 -8.57 -14.07
CA GLU A 89 -6.80 -8.34 -14.54
C GLU A 89 -7.78 -9.37 -13.96
N ARG A 90 -8.96 -8.91 -13.55
CA ARG A 90 -10.08 -9.75 -13.09
C ARG A 90 -11.40 -9.12 -13.53
N GLY A 91 -11.90 -9.54 -14.68
CA GLY A 91 -13.11 -8.95 -15.28
C GLY A 91 -12.92 -7.46 -15.54
N ASP A 92 -13.80 -6.61 -15.03
CA ASP A 92 -13.72 -5.15 -15.19
C ASP A 92 -12.71 -4.46 -14.25
N TRP A 93 -11.95 -5.23 -13.46
CA TRP A 93 -11.04 -4.72 -12.46
C TRP A 93 -9.59 -4.96 -12.85
N LEU A 94 -8.80 -3.89 -12.77
CA LEU A 94 -7.36 -3.91 -12.95
C LEU A 94 -6.69 -3.86 -11.57
N GLY A 95 -5.77 -4.77 -11.32
CA GLY A 95 -4.86 -4.73 -10.20
C GLY A 95 -3.80 -3.68 -10.49
N VAL A 96 -3.82 -2.60 -9.71
CA VAL A 96 -2.95 -1.45 -9.90
C VAL A 96 -1.92 -1.33 -8.77
N VAL A 97 -0.71 -0.92 -9.13
CA VAL A 97 0.36 -0.52 -8.21
C VAL A 97 0.74 0.94 -8.50
N TYR A 98 0.88 1.78 -7.48
CA TYR A 98 1.13 3.21 -7.69
C TYR A 98 1.86 3.86 -6.52
N ILE A 99 2.65 4.87 -6.84
CA ILE A 99 3.45 5.63 -5.88
C ILE A 99 2.53 6.60 -5.12
N LYS A 100 2.80 6.75 -3.81
CA LYS A 100 2.26 7.85 -3.00
C LYS A 100 3.41 8.50 -2.24
N GLY A 101 3.59 9.80 -2.42
CA GLY A 101 4.69 10.52 -1.80
C GLY A 101 5.99 10.38 -2.57
N ASP A 102 7.08 10.05 -1.87
CA ASP A 102 8.42 10.01 -2.45
C ASP A 102 8.55 8.98 -3.57
N PHE A 103 9.40 9.29 -4.54
CA PHE A 103 9.63 8.46 -5.72
C PHE A 103 10.55 7.28 -5.38
N GLU A 104 9.96 6.22 -4.84
CA GLU A 104 10.63 4.92 -4.65
C GLU A 104 10.20 3.93 -5.75
N PRO A 105 11.14 3.19 -6.38
CA PRO A 105 10.79 2.16 -7.36
C PRO A 105 9.85 1.11 -6.77
N CYS A 106 8.70 0.87 -7.42
CA CYS A 106 7.71 -0.07 -6.91
C CYS A 106 8.12 -1.55 -7.02
N GLY A 107 9.18 -1.89 -7.76
CA GLY A 107 9.63 -3.28 -7.94
C GLY A 107 8.71 -4.11 -8.84
N VAL A 108 8.05 -3.47 -9.81
CA VAL A 108 7.09 -4.10 -10.73
C VAL A 108 7.51 -4.03 -12.20
N THR A 109 8.67 -3.44 -12.48
CA THR A 109 9.26 -3.27 -13.82
C THR A 109 10.50 -4.15 -14.01
N THR A 110 10.58 -5.23 -13.22
CA THR A 110 11.67 -6.22 -13.25
C THR A 110 11.03 -7.59 -13.25
N ASP A 111 11.64 -8.58 -13.91
CA ASP A 111 11.12 -9.94 -13.92
C ASP A 111 10.95 -10.52 -12.51
N TRP A 112 9.74 -11.00 -12.21
CA TRP A 112 9.45 -11.79 -11.03
C TRP A 112 9.72 -13.26 -11.32
N ARG A 113 10.37 -13.98 -10.38
CA ARG A 113 10.69 -15.41 -10.58
C ARG A 113 9.46 -16.31 -10.61
N GLU A 114 8.45 -15.95 -9.84
CA GLU A 114 7.21 -16.70 -9.69
C GLU A 114 6.05 -15.73 -9.48
N THR A 115 4.83 -16.19 -9.79
CA THR A 115 3.63 -15.40 -9.53
C THR A 115 3.41 -15.26 -8.03
N ALA A 116 3.36 -14.02 -7.53
CA ALA A 116 3.30 -13.76 -6.09
C ALA A 116 2.50 -12.48 -5.77
N PRO A 117 1.97 -12.34 -4.54
CA PRO A 117 1.26 -11.12 -4.15
C PRO A 117 2.22 -9.93 -4.09
N TYR A 118 1.75 -8.75 -4.49
CA TYR A 118 2.54 -7.53 -4.39
C TYR A 118 2.78 -7.11 -2.92
N THR A 119 4.04 -7.22 -2.49
CA THR A 119 4.49 -6.83 -1.15
C THR A 119 5.48 -5.66 -1.17
N GLY A 120 5.70 -5.04 -2.34
CA GLY A 120 6.65 -3.94 -2.52
C GLY A 120 6.22 -2.64 -1.81
N PRO A 121 7.06 -1.60 -1.89
CA PRO A 121 6.92 -0.38 -1.08
C PRO A 121 5.74 0.50 -1.50
N CYS A 122 5.20 0.35 -2.71
CA CYS A 122 4.12 1.20 -3.21
C CYS A 122 2.73 0.77 -2.72
N SER A 123 1.74 1.64 -2.92
CA SER A 123 0.33 1.30 -2.73
C SER A 123 -0.15 0.35 -3.82
N SER A 124 -1.16 -0.46 -3.51
CA SER A 124 -1.79 -1.35 -4.49
C SER A 124 -3.27 -1.60 -4.18
N GLY A 125 -4.03 -2.02 -5.20
CA GLY A 125 -5.42 -2.41 -5.05
C GLY A 125 -6.10 -2.62 -6.39
N TRP A 126 -7.43 -2.50 -6.42
CA TRP A 126 -8.24 -2.77 -7.61
C TRP A 126 -8.98 -1.53 -8.09
N ALA A 127 -8.80 -1.17 -9.35
CA ALA A 127 -9.43 -0.02 -9.98
C ALA A 127 -10.27 -0.48 -11.19
N HIS A 128 -11.38 0.22 -11.46
CA HIS A 128 -12.26 -0.15 -12.55
C HIS A 128 -11.64 0.26 -13.91
N ARG A 129 -11.57 -0.68 -14.86
CA ARG A 129 -10.83 -0.52 -16.12
C ARG A 129 -11.26 0.69 -16.97
N LYS A 130 -12.54 1.07 -16.89
CA LYS A 130 -13.11 2.21 -17.62
C LYS A 130 -12.31 3.51 -17.47
N PHE A 131 -11.65 3.68 -16.32
CA PHE A 131 -10.96 4.91 -15.96
C PHE A 131 -9.43 4.80 -16.03
N ILE A 132 -8.91 3.74 -16.65
CA ILE A 132 -7.47 3.50 -16.80
C ILE A 132 -7.14 3.41 -18.29
N GLU A 133 -6.09 4.11 -18.70
CA GLU A 133 -5.54 4.05 -20.06
C GLU A 133 -4.12 3.52 -20.01
N ILE A 134 -3.90 2.35 -20.59
CA ILE A 134 -2.58 1.74 -20.75
C ILE A 134 -1.92 2.35 -21.98
N TYR A 135 -0.66 2.77 -21.86
CA TYR A 135 0.10 3.38 -22.96
C TYR A 135 1.45 2.69 -23.25
N ALA A 136 1.93 1.82 -22.37
CA ALA A 136 3.12 0.99 -22.63
C ALA A 136 3.05 -0.32 -21.84
N GLY A 137 3.61 -1.40 -22.38
CA GLY A 137 3.70 -2.71 -21.75
C GLY A 137 4.52 -3.67 -22.60
#